data_AF-A0AAV7FZQ1-F1
#
_entry.id   AF-A0AAV7FZQ1-F1
#
_cell.length_a   1.000
_cell.length_b   1.000
_cell.length_c   1.000
_cell.angle_alpha   90.00
_cell.angle_beta   90.00
_cell.angle_gamma   90.00
#
_symmetry.space_group_name_H-M   'P 1'
#
loop_
_entity.id
_entity.type
_entity.pdbx_description
1 polymer ?
#
loop_
_entity_poly.entity_id
_entity_poly.type
_entity_poly.pdbx_seq_one_letter_code
_entity_poly.pdbx_strand_id
1 'polypeptide(L)'
;MSVIDILTRVDSICKKYDKYDVDKQRGDAGNFASDDAFARLYSSVEADIEAALSKSELASQEKNRAAVVAMNAEIRRTKAKLLEEVPKLQRLAYKKVKGLTKEDLAARNDMFNLFFFIFFLDGSFDANYFQQTEESNKFRQEFEMRKMKQDQGLDTIAEGLDTLKNMAHDMNEELDRQVPLIDEIDTKVDRANADLKNTNVRLKDTINQLRSSRNFCIDIILLCIILGIAAYLYKLHLGRLSYCFLKQLSSIKI
;
A
#
# COMPACT_ATOMS: atom_id res chain seq x y z
N MET A 1 -96.79 8.31 6.06
CA MET A 1 -95.35 8.61 5.85
C MET A 1 -94.91 7.80 4.65
N SER A 2 -94.56 8.44 3.54
CA SER A 2 -94.19 7.74 2.30
C SER A 2 -92.81 7.11 2.45
N VAL A 3 -92.53 6.01 1.73
CA VAL A 3 -91.20 5.39 1.68
C VAL A 3 -90.12 6.42 1.28
N ILE A 4 -90.51 7.38 0.43
CA ILE A 4 -89.66 8.50 0.01
C ILE A 4 -89.34 9.47 1.16
N ASP A 5 -90.29 9.72 2.07
CA ASP A 5 -90.05 10.55 3.26
C ASP A 5 -89.11 9.86 4.25
N ILE A 6 -89.19 8.53 4.33
CA ILE A 6 -88.30 7.71 5.17
C ILE A 6 -86.89 7.73 4.59
N LEU A 7 -86.74 7.52 3.28
CA LEU A 7 -85.44 7.54 2.59
C LEU A 7 -84.76 8.90 2.69
N THR A 8 -85.49 10.00 2.47
CA THR A 8 -84.92 11.36 2.58
C THR A 8 -84.55 11.69 4.02
N ARG A 9 -85.33 11.24 5.01
CA ARG A 9 -84.97 11.38 6.42
C ARG A 9 -83.74 10.55 6.78
N VAL A 10 -83.66 9.30 6.34
CA VAL A 10 -82.49 8.44 6.55
C VAL A 10 -81.25 9.08 5.91
N ASP A 11 -81.34 9.58 4.67
CA ASP A 11 -80.23 10.27 4.00
C ASP A 11 -79.79 11.54 4.76
N SER A 12 -80.75 12.31 5.28
CA SER A 12 -80.44 13.49 6.10
C SER A 12 -79.82 13.12 7.46
N ILE A 13 -80.19 11.97 8.04
CA ILE A 13 -79.59 11.44 9.27
C ILE A 13 -78.17 10.95 8.97
N CYS A 14 -77.98 10.16 7.91
CA CYS A 14 -76.65 9.73 7.44
C CYS A 14 -75.73 10.94 7.23
N LYS A 15 -76.17 11.98 6.51
CA LYS A 15 -75.40 13.22 6.33
C LYS A 15 -75.10 13.98 7.63
N LYS A 16 -76.01 13.95 8.61
CA LYS A 16 -75.79 14.61 9.92
C LYS A 16 -74.73 13.87 10.75
N TYR A 17 -74.63 12.55 10.57
CA TYR A 17 -73.68 11.69 11.30
C TYR A 17 -72.41 11.35 10.51
N ASP A 18 -72.31 11.70 9.23
CA ASP A 18 -71.08 11.62 8.41
C ASP A 18 -69.88 12.32 9.08
N LYS A 19 -70.11 13.37 9.88
CA LYS A 19 -69.07 14.05 10.67
C LYS A 19 -68.44 13.17 11.75
N TYR A 20 -69.11 12.09 12.15
CA TYR A 20 -68.63 11.14 13.16
C TYR A 20 -68.09 9.84 12.53
N ASP A 21 -68.06 9.75 11.20
CA ASP A 21 -67.44 8.64 10.48
C ASP A 21 -65.90 8.75 10.57
N VAL A 22 -65.34 8.03 11.55
CA VAL A 22 -63.91 7.99 11.88
C VAL A 22 -63.11 7.40 10.70
N ASP A 23 -63.71 6.51 9.91
CA ASP A 23 -63.05 5.86 8.78
C ASP A 23 -62.94 6.78 7.56
N LYS A 24 -63.93 7.66 7.35
CA LYS A 24 -63.89 8.71 6.33
C LYS A 24 -62.86 9.81 6.65
N GLN A 25 -62.70 10.17 7.94
CA GLN A 25 -61.63 11.07 8.38
C GLN A 25 -60.23 10.44 8.31
N ARG A 26 -60.12 9.12 8.52
CA ARG A 26 -58.89 8.35 8.29
C ARG A 26 -58.51 8.29 6.80
N GLY A 27 -59.49 8.19 5.90
CA GLY A 27 -59.29 8.20 4.45
C GLY A 27 -58.67 9.50 3.93
N ASP A 28 -59.14 10.65 4.42
CA ASP A 28 -58.58 11.97 4.06
C ASP A 28 -57.28 12.31 4.80
N ALA A 29 -57.05 11.73 5.99
CA ALA A 29 -55.79 11.86 6.75
C ALA A 29 -54.65 10.97 6.22
N GLY A 30 -54.98 9.91 5.46
CA GLY A 30 -54.00 9.00 4.85
C GLY A 30 -53.01 9.69 3.89
N ASN A 31 -53.39 10.83 3.31
CA ASN A 31 -52.50 11.63 2.47
C ASN A 31 -51.65 12.66 3.23
N PHE A 32 -51.96 12.99 4.48
CA PHE A 32 -51.16 13.89 5.32
C PHE A 32 -50.16 13.15 6.21
N ALA A 33 -50.48 11.92 6.62
CA ALA A 33 -49.61 11.12 7.48
C ALA A 33 -48.28 10.68 6.81
N SER A 34 -48.28 10.54 5.47
CA SER A 34 -47.07 10.22 4.69
C SER A 34 -46.13 11.44 4.47
N ASP A 35 -46.62 12.66 4.71
CA ASP A 35 -45.89 13.93 4.52
C ASP A 35 -45.58 14.65 5.84
N ASP A 36 -45.70 13.96 6.97
CA ASP A 36 -45.38 14.53 8.28
C ASP A 36 -43.87 14.45 8.55
N ALA A 37 -43.25 15.61 8.81
CA ALA A 37 -41.81 15.74 9.05
C ALA A 37 -41.30 14.84 10.19
N PHE A 38 -42.15 14.55 11.18
CA PHE A 38 -41.80 13.60 12.24
C PHE A 38 -41.69 12.16 11.73
N ALA A 39 -42.64 11.69 10.92
CA ALA A 39 -42.64 10.32 10.41
C ALA A 39 -41.41 10.05 9.55
N ARG A 40 -41.03 11.02 8.69
CA ARG A 40 -39.81 10.95 7.88
C ARG A 40 -38.54 10.87 8.71
N LEU A 41 -38.44 11.72 9.73
CA LEU A 41 -37.28 11.72 10.62
C LEU A 41 -37.21 10.44 11.45
N TYR A 42 -38.35 9.98 11.97
CA TYR A 42 -38.44 8.75 12.73
C TYR A 42 -37.99 7.54 11.89
N SER A 43 -38.51 7.37 10.68
CA SER A 43 -38.10 6.27 9.79
C SER A 43 -36.62 6.35 9.40
N SER A 44 -36.08 7.56 9.21
CA SER A 44 -34.64 7.73 8.95
C SER A 44 -33.80 7.35 10.17
N VAL A 45 -34.22 7.72 11.38
CA VAL A 45 -33.54 7.40 12.64
C VAL A 45 -33.60 5.89 12.91
N GLU A 46 -34.75 5.27 12.67
CA GLU A 46 -34.97 3.83 12.78
C GLU A 46 -34.05 3.05 11.82
N ALA A 47 -33.97 3.46 10.55
CA ALA A 47 -33.09 2.85 9.57
C ALA A 47 -31.59 3.00 9.93
N ASP A 48 -31.19 4.18 10.42
CA ASP A 48 -29.81 4.41 10.88
C ASP A 48 -29.46 3.52 12.10
N ILE A 49 -30.43 3.24 12.97
CA ILE A 49 -30.27 2.34 14.12
C ILE A 49 -30.16 0.88 13.69
N GLU A 50 -31.06 0.42 12.82
CA GLU A 50 -31.02 -0.95 12.30
C GLU A 50 -29.68 -1.22 11.59
N ALA A 51 -29.21 -0.26 10.80
CA ALA A 51 -27.90 -0.33 10.16
C ALA A 51 -26.75 -0.37 11.17
N ALA A 52 -26.83 0.39 12.26
CA ALA A 52 -25.81 0.38 13.31
C ALA A 52 -25.79 -0.95 14.10
N LEU A 53 -26.96 -1.50 14.42
CA LEU A 53 -27.10 -2.79 15.11
C LEU A 53 -26.57 -3.94 14.25
N SER A 54 -26.97 -4.00 12.98
CA SER A 54 -26.47 -5.01 12.03
C SER A 54 -24.95 -4.95 11.90
N LYS A 55 -24.36 -3.75 11.78
CA LYS A 55 -22.90 -3.56 11.73
C LYS A 55 -22.21 -3.97 13.03
N SER A 56 -22.83 -3.72 14.19
CA SER A 56 -22.31 -4.13 15.49
C SER A 56 -22.26 -5.66 15.61
N GLU A 57 -23.28 -6.35 15.12
CA GLU A 57 -23.30 -7.80 15.08
C GLU A 57 -22.20 -8.37 14.17
N LEU A 58 -22.06 -7.81 12.96
CA LEU A 58 -20.98 -8.19 12.04
C LEU A 58 -19.60 -7.94 12.66
N ALA A 59 -19.40 -6.80 13.32
CA ALA A 59 -18.14 -6.50 14.00
C ALA A 59 -17.83 -7.47 15.16
N SER A 60 -18.85 -8.04 15.81
CA SER A 60 -18.66 -9.03 16.87
C SER A 60 -18.27 -10.42 16.32
N GLN A 61 -18.70 -10.75 15.10
CA GLN A 61 -18.40 -12.03 14.44
C GLN A 61 -17.10 -11.97 13.61
N GLU A 62 -16.66 -10.77 13.25
CA GLU A 62 -15.50 -10.52 12.41
C GLU A 62 -14.17 -10.80 13.13
N LYS A 63 -13.28 -11.54 12.47
CA LYS A 63 -11.98 -11.96 13.03
C LYS A 63 -10.84 -11.02 12.64
N ASN A 64 -11.02 -10.24 11.58
CA ASN A 64 -10.01 -9.28 11.12
C ASN A 64 -10.03 -8.01 11.98
N ARG A 65 -8.99 -7.81 12.78
CA ARG A 65 -8.84 -6.64 13.66
C ARG A 65 -8.95 -5.30 12.93
N ALA A 66 -8.43 -5.19 11.71
CA ALA A 66 -8.51 -3.95 10.93
C ALA A 66 -9.95 -3.67 10.46
N ALA A 67 -10.68 -4.72 10.05
CA ALA A 67 -12.09 -4.61 9.66
C ALA A 67 -12.98 -4.24 10.85
N VAL A 68 -12.76 -4.87 12.02
CA VAL A 68 -13.45 -4.55 13.28
C VAL A 68 -13.24 -3.09 13.68
N VAL A 69 -12.02 -2.55 13.53
CA VAL A 69 -11.73 -1.14 13.85
C VAL A 69 -12.44 -0.20 12.88
N ALA A 70 -12.48 -0.51 11.58
CA ALA A 70 -13.20 0.28 10.59
C ALA A 70 -14.72 0.28 10.86
N MET A 71 -15.30 -0.90 11.10
CA MET A 71 -16.72 -1.04 11.43
C MET A 71 -17.08 -0.30 12.72
N ASN A 72 -16.26 -0.40 13.77
CA ASN A 72 -16.47 0.33 15.02
C ASN A 72 -16.31 1.84 14.88
N ALA A 73 -15.43 2.32 14.00
CA ALA A 73 -15.34 3.74 13.68
C ALA A 73 -16.61 4.24 12.99
N GLU A 74 -17.21 3.44 12.11
CA GLU A 74 -18.50 3.75 11.49
C GLU A 74 -19.65 3.75 12.49
N ILE A 75 -19.72 2.75 13.39
CA ILE A 75 -20.74 2.69 14.45
C ILE A 75 -20.68 3.96 15.32
N ARG A 76 -19.47 4.44 15.64
CA ARG A 76 -19.28 5.71 16.39
C ARG A 76 -19.80 6.92 15.63
N ARG A 77 -19.56 7.00 14.30
CA ARG A 77 -20.07 8.09 13.46
C ARG A 77 -21.59 8.08 13.40
N THR A 78 -22.21 6.91 13.19
CA THR A 78 -23.67 6.78 13.17
C THR A 78 -24.27 7.12 14.54
N LYS A 79 -23.65 6.67 15.64
CA LYS A 79 -24.08 7.05 17.00
C LYS A 79 -24.03 8.56 17.23
N ALA A 80 -22.98 9.24 16.77
CA ALA A 80 -22.87 10.71 16.88
C ALA A 80 -23.97 11.42 16.08
N LYS A 81 -24.25 10.97 14.85
CA LYS A 81 -25.35 11.49 14.02
C LYS A 81 -26.71 11.30 14.70
N LEU A 82 -26.98 10.11 15.24
CA LEU A 82 -28.22 9.82 15.96
C LEU A 82 -28.41 10.73 17.19
N LEU A 83 -27.34 11.01 17.93
CA LEU A 83 -27.38 11.94 19.08
C LEU A 83 -27.76 13.37 18.66
N GLU A 84 -27.45 13.81 17.43
CA GLU A 84 -27.86 15.11 16.90
C GLU A 84 -29.31 15.14 16.39
N GLU A 85 -29.82 14.01 15.89
CA GLU A 85 -31.18 13.89 15.34
C GLU A 85 -32.24 13.66 16.44
N VAL A 86 -31.90 13.00 17.56
CA VAL A 86 -32.81 12.73 18.68
C VAL A 86 -33.46 14.00 19.25
N PRO A 87 -32.75 15.11 19.50
CA PRO A 87 -33.37 16.36 19.95
C PRO A 87 -34.33 16.98 18.92
N LYS A 88 -34.08 16.77 17.62
CA LYS A 88 -34.99 17.24 16.56
C LYS A 88 -36.26 16.39 16.55
N LEU A 89 -36.12 15.08 16.72
CA LEU A 89 -37.24 14.15 16.86
C LEU A 89 -38.08 14.48 18.11
N GLN A 90 -37.43 14.80 19.24
CA GLN A 90 -38.10 15.29 20.45
C GLN A 90 -38.90 16.55 20.17
N ARG A 91 -38.29 17.57 19.55
CA ARG A 91 -38.99 18.82 19.21
C ARG A 91 -40.20 18.58 18.32
N LEU A 92 -40.10 17.68 17.34
CA LEU A 92 -41.20 17.31 16.46
C LEU A 92 -42.28 16.47 17.16
N ALA A 93 -41.90 15.64 18.14
CA ALA A 93 -42.82 14.85 18.95
C ALA A 93 -43.78 15.75 19.76
N TYR A 94 -43.21 16.78 20.42
CA TYR A 94 -43.97 17.71 21.27
C TYR A 94 -44.59 18.90 20.49
N LYS A 95 -44.28 19.07 19.20
CA LYS A 95 -44.79 20.18 18.39
C LYS A 95 -46.24 19.94 17.98
N LYS A 96 -47.14 20.85 18.37
CA LYS A 96 -48.53 20.88 17.90
C LYS A 96 -48.58 21.39 16.47
N VAL A 97 -49.07 20.56 15.55
CA VAL A 97 -49.28 20.92 14.13
C VAL A 97 -50.77 21.10 13.89
N LYS A 98 -51.13 22.05 13.01
CA LYS A 98 -52.53 22.33 12.64
C LYS A 98 -53.12 21.11 11.93
N GLY A 99 -54.13 20.47 12.52
CA GLY A 99 -54.77 19.26 12.00
C GLY A 99 -54.46 17.97 12.78
N LEU A 100 -53.55 18.01 13.76
CA LEU A 100 -53.22 16.85 14.59
C LEU A 100 -54.19 16.73 15.78
N THR A 101 -54.82 15.56 15.96
CA THR A 101 -55.70 15.32 17.10
C THR A 101 -54.87 15.18 18.39
N LYS A 102 -55.52 15.34 19.56
CA LYS A 102 -54.83 15.16 20.86
C LYS A 102 -54.34 13.72 21.06
N GLU A 103 -55.03 12.77 20.48
CA GLU A 103 -54.73 11.34 20.52
C GLU A 103 -53.50 11.02 19.67
N ASP A 104 -53.42 11.56 18.44
CA ASP A 104 -52.26 11.38 17.57
C ASP A 104 -50.99 12.02 18.15
N LEU A 105 -51.12 13.18 18.82
CA LEU A 105 -50.01 13.83 19.50
C LEU A 105 -49.53 13.01 20.72
N ALA A 106 -50.45 12.39 21.46
CA ALA A 106 -50.10 11.49 22.56
C ALA A 106 -49.35 10.26 22.04
N ALA A 107 -49.87 9.61 20.98
CA ALA A 107 -49.21 8.47 20.33
C ALA A 107 -47.80 8.83 19.83
N ARG A 108 -47.60 10.04 19.27
CA ARG A 108 -46.29 10.51 18.80
C ARG A 108 -45.29 10.72 19.95
N ASN A 109 -45.76 11.26 21.08
CA ASN A 109 -44.95 11.42 22.28
C ASN A 109 -44.62 10.08 22.92
N ASP A 110 -45.58 9.16 22.99
CA ASP A 110 -45.38 7.82 23.53
C ASP A 110 -44.38 7.03 22.68
N MET A 111 -44.47 7.13 21.36
CA MET A 111 -43.53 6.54 20.41
C MET A 111 -42.11 7.08 20.59
N PHE A 112 -41.95 8.41 20.75
CA PHE A 112 -40.65 9.00 21.08
C PHE A 112 -40.13 8.55 22.45
N ASN A 113 -40.97 8.53 23.48
CA ASN A 113 -40.57 8.12 24.83
C ASN A 113 -40.21 6.64 24.89
N LEU A 114 -40.96 5.78 24.20
CA LEU A 114 -40.66 4.35 24.10
C LEU A 114 -39.36 4.12 23.33
N PHE A 115 -39.17 4.81 22.20
CA PHE A 115 -37.93 4.79 21.44
C PHE A 115 -36.74 5.26 22.28
N PHE A 116 -36.89 6.40 22.98
CA PHE A 116 -35.87 6.94 23.88
C PHE A 116 -35.57 5.95 25.00
N PHE A 117 -36.57 5.36 25.63
CA PHE A 117 -36.41 4.37 26.68
C PHE A 117 -35.66 3.13 26.18
N ILE A 118 -36.09 2.53 25.07
CA ILE A 118 -35.46 1.34 24.49
C ILE A 118 -34.01 1.62 24.08
N PHE A 119 -33.74 2.75 23.42
CA PHE A 119 -32.42 3.08 22.90
C PHE A 119 -31.43 3.56 23.97
N PHE A 120 -31.89 4.26 25.02
CA PHE A 120 -31.02 4.72 26.11
C PHE A 120 -30.87 3.69 27.25
N LEU A 121 -31.79 2.71 27.42
CA LEU A 121 -31.61 1.67 28.45
C LEU A 121 -30.59 0.60 28.05
N ASP A 122 -30.38 0.33 26.76
CA ASP A 122 -29.45 -0.73 26.30
C ASP A 122 -27.99 -0.25 26.19
N GLY A 123 -27.50 0.42 27.25
CA GLY A 123 -26.07 0.66 27.45
C GLY A 123 -25.68 2.12 27.70
N SER A 124 -25.60 2.48 28.99
CA SER A 124 -24.75 3.55 29.54
C SER A 124 -24.88 4.94 28.90
N PHE A 125 -25.90 5.68 29.32
CA PHE A 125 -25.76 7.12 29.47
C PHE A 125 -26.14 7.52 30.90
N ASP A 126 -25.29 7.09 31.84
CA ASP A 126 -25.41 7.45 33.23
C ASP A 126 -25.04 8.93 33.38
N ALA A 127 -26.05 9.77 33.65
CA ALA A 127 -25.86 11.16 34.04
C ALA A 127 -25.19 11.31 35.42
N ASN A 128 -24.78 10.20 36.07
CA ASN A 128 -23.88 10.15 37.22
C ASN A 128 -22.40 9.87 36.85
N TYR A 129 -21.97 10.21 35.63
CA TYR A 129 -20.60 10.02 35.13
C TYR A 129 -19.47 10.75 35.90
N PHE A 130 -19.76 11.32 37.08
CA PHE A 130 -18.80 11.99 37.94
C PHE A 130 -18.88 11.56 39.41
N GLN A 131 -19.24 10.30 39.69
CA GLN A 131 -18.91 9.72 40.98
C GLN A 131 -17.50 9.14 40.92
N GLN A 132 -16.52 10.01 41.19
CA GLN A 132 -15.10 9.72 41.29
C GLN A 132 -14.86 8.73 42.45
N THR A 133 -14.90 7.42 42.16
CA THR A 133 -14.48 6.38 43.11
C THR A 133 -12.96 6.32 43.19
N GLU A 134 -12.43 5.97 44.36
CA GLU A 134 -10.98 5.92 44.64
C GLU A 134 -10.22 5.02 43.64
N GLU A 135 -10.86 3.97 43.13
CA GLU A 135 -10.30 3.07 42.13
C GLU A 135 -10.17 3.72 40.74
N SER A 136 -11.12 4.58 40.34
CA SER A 136 -11.04 5.33 39.09
C SER A 136 -9.87 6.32 39.09
N ASN A 137 -9.55 6.90 40.25
CA ASN A 137 -8.39 7.78 40.39
C ASN A 137 -7.06 7.03 40.24
N LYS A 138 -6.97 5.81 40.80
CA LYS A 138 -5.79 4.96 40.64
C LYS A 138 -5.58 4.57 39.17
N PHE A 139 -6.63 4.20 38.45
CA PHE A 139 -6.54 3.88 37.03
C PHE A 139 -6.15 5.10 36.18
N ARG A 140 -6.67 6.29 36.52
CA ARG A 140 -6.32 7.54 35.82
C ARG A 140 -4.86 7.95 36.05
N GLN A 141 -4.38 7.83 37.29
CA GLN A 141 -2.96 8.05 37.62
C GLN A 141 -2.04 7.05 36.92
N GLU A 142 -2.45 5.78 36.84
CA GLU A 142 -1.68 4.76 36.13
C GLU A 142 -1.65 5.01 34.61
N PHE A 143 -2.77 5.46 34.04
CA PHE A 143 -2.85 5.89 32.64
C PHE A 143 -1.98 7.13 32.37
N GLU A 144 -2.03 8.13 33.24
CA GLU A 144 -1.20 9.34 33.15
C GLU A 144 0.30 8.98 33.26
N MET A 145 0.67 8.04 34.13
CA MET A 145 2.05 7.55 34.25
C MET A 145 2.50 6.80 32.98
N ARG A 146 1.62 5.99 32.38
CA ARG A 146 1.90 5.31 31.09
C ARG A 146 2.05 6.32 29.95
N LYS A 147 1.22 7.37 29.92
CA LYS A 147 1.29 8.45 28.93
C LYS A 147 2.61 9.21 29.06
N MET A 148 3.00 9.60 30.27
CA MET A 148 4.29 10.27 30.52
C MET A 148 5.49 9.41 30.07
N LYS A 149 5.46 8.09 30.28
CA LYS A 149 6.51 7.18 29.77
C LYS A 149 6.55 7.09 28.25
N GLN A 150 5.39 7.17 27.58
CA GLN A 150 5.33 7.18 26.12
C GLN A 150 5.84 8.49 25.54
N ASP A 151 5.50 9.62 26.16
CA ASP A 151 6.02 10.93 25.74
C ASP A 151 7.56 10.98 25.85
N GLN A 152 8.13 10.44 26.93
CA GLN A 152 9.59 10.27 27.06
C GLN A 152 10.20 9.38 25.95
N GLY A 153 9.49 8.32 25.56
CA GLY A 153 9.90 7.47 24.43
C GLY A 153 9.84 8.20 23.09
N LEU A 154 8.82 9.04 22.88
CA LEU A 154 8.69 9.86 21.69
C LEU A 154 9.80 10.91 21.61
N ASP A 155 10.21 11.51 22.73
CA ASP A 155 11.33 12.45 22.77
C ASP A 155 12.65 11.78 22.35
N THR A 156 12.91 10.56 22.83
CA THR A 156 14.10 9.79 22.42
C THR A 156 14.06 9.45 20.93
N ILE A 157 12.88 9.12 20.39
CA ILE A 157 12.69 8.86 18.96
C ILE A 157 12.88 10.14 18.15
N ALA A 158 12.40 11.28 18.64
CA ALA A 158 12.57 12.57 17.98
C ALA A 158 14.06 12.97 17.90
N GLU A 159 14.81 12.76 18.97
CA GLU A 159 16.27 12.97 18.99
C GLU A 159 17.00 11.98 18.05
N GLY A 160 16.61 10.70 18.06
CA GLY A 160 17.12 9.70 17.12
C GLY A 160 16.82 10.05 15.65
N LEU A 161 15.68 10.66 15.38
CA LEU A 161 15.31 11.12 14.04
C LEU A 161 16.10 12.35 13.61
N ASP A 162 16.36 13.29 14.53
CA ASP A 162 17.17 14.48 14.25
C ASP A 162 18.63 14.11 13.97
N THR A 163 19.21 13.17 14.73
CA THR A 163 20.55 12.63 14.46
C THR A 163 20.61 11.92 13.10
N LEU A 164 19.60 11.12 12.74
CA LEU A 164 19.52 10.48 11.43
C LEU A 164 19.40 11.50 10.30
N LYS A 165 18.61 12.57 10.50
CA LYS A 165 18.47 13.66 9.54
C LYS A 165 19.81 14.38 9.30
N ASN A 166 20.57 14.62 10.36
CA ASN A 166 21.88 15.26 10.25
C ASN A 166 22.87 14.34 9.52
N MET A 167 22.92 13.04 9.82
CA MET A 167 23.73 12.08 9.05
C MET A 167 23.33 11.98 7.58
N ALA A 168 22.03 11.99 7.28
CA ALA A 168 21.54 11.98 5.90
C ALA A 168 21.93 13.25 5.15
N HIS A 169 21.95 14.40 5.85
CA HIS A 169 22.39 15.66 5.27
C HIS A 169 23.90 15.65 4.98
N ASP A 170 24.71 15.19 5.93
CA ASP A 170 26.16 15.04 5.77
C ASP A 170 26.50 14.05 4.64
N MET A 171 25.75 12.95 4.53
CA MET A 171 25.89 12.00 3.42
C MET A 171 25.55 12.63 2.07
N ASN A 172 24.53 13.48 1.99
CA ASN A 172 24.18 14.16 0.75
C ASN A 172 25.28 15.16 0.35
N GLU A 173 25.82 15.90 1.32
CA GLU A 173 26.90 16.86 1.07
C GLU A 173 28.21 16.17 0.65
N GLU A 174 28.53 15.01 1.25
CA GLU A 174 29.69 14.20 0.87
C GLU A 174 29.50 13.51 -0.49
N LEU A 175 28.27 13.10 -0.84
CA LEU A 175 27.93 12.56 -2.17
C LEU A 175 28.08 13.63 -3.25
N ASP A 176 27.62 14.86 -2.99
CA ASP A 176 27.81 16.01 -3.88
C ASP A 176 29.30 16.38 -4.02
N ARG A 177 30.10 16.22 -2.95
CA ARG A 177 31.57 16.38 -2.98
C ARG A 177 32.32 15.23 -3.65
N GLN A 178 31.72 14.04 -3.81
CA GLN A 178 32.32 12.87 -4.47
C GLN A 178 32.13 12.83 -6.00
N VAL A 179 31.26 13.67 -6.57
CA VAL A 179 31.11 13.83 -8.02
C VAL A 179 32.45 14.09 -8.76
N PRO A 180 33.35 14.99 -8.31
CA PRO A 180 34.64 15.20 -8.97
C PRO A 180 35.65 14.04 -8.81
N LEU A 181 35.43 13.08 -7.89
CA LEU A 181 36.33 11.94 -7.68
C LEU A 181 36.05 10.79 -8.65
N ILE A 182 34.82 10.67 -9.16
CA ILE A 182 34.44 9.66 -10.16
C ILE A 182 35.12 9.96 -11.51
N ASP A 183 35.18 11.22 -11.94
CA ASP A 183 35.86 11.62 -13.17
C ASP A 183 37.38 11.33 -13.12
N GLU A 184 38.00 11.51 -11.94
CA GLU A 184 39.41 11.17 -11.76
C GLU A 184 39.65 9.65 -11.76
N ILE A 185 38.69 8.86 -11.26
CA ILE A 185 38.76 7.39 -11.30
C ILE A 185 38.60 6.89 -12.74
N ASP A 186 37.62 7.38 -13.50
CA ASP A 186 37.41 6.97 -14.88
C ASP A 186 38.64 7.28 -15.74
N THR A 187 39.23 8.47 -15.59
CA THR A 187 40.46 8.82 -16.31
C THR A 187 41.67 7.98 -15.90
N LYS A 188 41.78 7.56 -14.63
CA LYS A 188 42.83 6.64 -14.15
C LYS A 188 42.62 5.22 -14.69
N VAL A 189 41.38 4.75 -14.76
CA VAL A 189 41.02 3.45 -15.35
C VAL A 189 41.31 3.43 -16.85
N ASP A 190 40.97 4.50 -17.58
CA ASP A 190 41.26 4.62 -19.01
C ASP A 190 42.76 4.64 -19.31
N ARG A 191 43.56 5.37 -18.50
CA ARG A 191 45.02 5.33 -18.61
C ARG A 191 45.58 3.94 -18.33
N ALA A 192 45.14 3.28 -17.26
CA ALA A 192 45.61 1.93 -16.93
C ALA A 192 45.24 0.92 -18.03
N ASN A 193 44.04 1.01 -18.61
CA ASN A 193 43.62 0.17 -19.73
C ASN A 193 44.45 0.44 -21.00
N ALA A 194 44.75 1.71 -21.31
CA ALA A 194 45.60 2.08 -22.43
C ALA A 194 47.03 1.53 -22.25
N ASP A 195 47.59 1.62 -21.04
CA ASP A 195 48.91 1.08 -20.71
C ASP A 195 48.94 -0.45 -20.78
N LEU A 196 47.90 -1.14 -20.29
CA LEU A 196 47.75 -2.58 -20.44
C LEU A 196 47.64 -3.00 -21.91
N LYS A 197 46.91 -2.25 -22.74
CA LYS A 197 46.78 -2.53 -24.18
C LYS A 197 48.13 -2.33 -24.89
N ASN A 198 48.83 -1.25 -24.59
CA ASN A 198 50.14 -0.95 -25.17
C ASN A 198 51.21 -1.97 -24.77
N THR A 199 51.24 -2.37 -23.51
CA THR A 199 52.16 -3.41 -23.02
C THR A 199 51.87 -4.77 -23.65
N ASN A 200 50.60 -5.15 -23.83
CA ASN A 200 50.22 -6.37 -24.56
C ASN A 200 50.67 -6.35 -26.02
N VAL A 201 50.55 -5.21 -26.72
CA VAL A 201 51.05 -5.06 -28.10
C VAL A 201 52.58 -5.22 -28.13
N ARG A 202 53.30 -4.52 -27.25
CA ARG A 202 54.77 -4.65 -27.14
C ARG A 202 55.21 -6.08 -26.85
N LEU A 203 54.48 -6.79 -25.98
CA LEU A 203 54.75 -8.19 -25.65
C LEU A 203 54.57 -9.08 -26.89
N LYS A 204 53.49 -8.87 -27.64
CA LYS A 204 53.19 -9.61 -28.87
C LYS A 204 54.24 -9.36 -29.96
N ASP A 205 54.69 -8.12 -30.11
CA ASP A 205 55.76 -7.76 -31.04
C ASP A 205 57.10 -8.40 -30.65
N THR A 206 57.42 -8.41 -29.36
CA THR A 206 58.62 -9.08 -28.82
C THR A 206 58.57 -10.59 -29.08
N ILE A 207 57.42 -11.23 -28.82
CA ILE A 207 57.21 -12.66 -29.11
C ILE A 207 57.36 -12.96 -30.60
N ASN A 208 56.82 -12.11 -31.47
CA ASN A 208 56.94 -12.26 -32.91
C ASN A 208 58.40 -12.08 -33.39
N GLN A 209 59.13 -11.11 -32.83
CA GLN A 209 60.56 -10.94 -33.11
C GLN A 209 61.37 -12.17 -32.67
N LEU A 210 61.12 -12.72 -31.49
CA LEU A 210 61.80 -13.93 -31.01
C LEU A 210 61.45 -15.17 -31.84
N ARG A 211 60.22 -15.28 -32.34
CA ARG A 211 59.85 -16.34 -33.29
C ARG A 211 60.60 -16.17 -34.61
N SER A 212 60.75 -14.94 -35.10
CA SER A 212 61.49 -14.65 -36.33
C SER A 212 62.99 -14.94 -36.20
N SER A 213 63.61 -14.63 -35.06
CA SER A 213 65.04 -14.89 -34.83
C SER A 213 65.36 -16.38 -34.74
N ARG A 214 64.48 -17.17 -34.10
CA ARG A 214 64.63 -18.63 -34.06
C ARG A 214 64.53 -19.26 -35.45
N ASN A 215 63.59 -18.80 -36.28
CA ASN A 215 63.45 -19.29 -37.64
C ASN A 215 64.71 -18.99 -38.47
N PHE A 216 65.25 -17.77 -38.38
CA PHE A 216 66.49 -17.39 -39.06
C PHE A 216 67.69 -18.26 -38.65
N CYS A 217 67.84 -18.58 -37.36
CA CYS A 217 68.90 -19.45 -36.86
C CYS A 217 68.75 -20.89 -37.40
N ILE A 218 67.52 -21.41 -37.42
CA ILE A 218 67.22 -22.75 -37.97
C ILE A 218 67.59 -22.80 -39.46
N ASP A 219 67.24 -21.77 -40.24
CA ASP A 219 67.55 -21.71 -41.67
C ASP A 219 69.07 -21.74 -41.94
N ILE A 220 69.85 -20.99 -41.15
CA ILE A 220 71.32 -20.99 -41.28
C ILE A 220 71.92 -22.37 -40.98
N ILE A 221 71.48 -23.03 -39.91
CA ILE A 221 71.98 -24.37 -39.55
C ILE A 221 71.62 -25.38 -40.65
N LEU A 222 70.40 -25.32 -41.18
CA LEU A 222 69.93 -26.21 -42.23
C LEU A 222 70.74 -26.03 -43.53
N LEU A 223 71.07 -24.78 -43.88
CA LEU A 223 71.94 -24.46 -45.01
C LEU A 223 73.37 -25.01 -44.83
N CYS A 224 73.95 -24.89 -43.64
CA CYS A 224 75.27 -25.45 -43.32
C CYS A 224 75.30 -26.99 -43.48
N ILE A 225 74.25 -27.70 -43.06
CA ILE A 225 74.14 -29.15 -43.21
C ILE A 225 74.09 -29.54 -44.69
N ILE A 226 73.27 -28.85 -45.49
CA ILE A 226 73.14 -29.10 -46.94
C ILE A 226 74.50 -28.89 -47.64
N LEU A 227 75.20 -27.79 -47.33
CA LEU A 227 76.53 -27.53 -47.88
C LEU A 227 77.55 -28.60 -47.49
N GLY A 228 77.52 -29.07 -46.23
CA GLY A 228 78.38 -30.14 -45.75
C GLY A 228 78.15 -31.46 -46.51
N ILE A 229 76.89 -31.84 -46.73
CA ILE A 229 76.54 -33.03 -47.52
C ILE A 229 76.99 -32.86 -48.97
N ALA A 230 76.77 -31.70 -49.59
CA ALA A 230 77.20 -31.43 -50.96
C ALA A 230 78.73 -31.52 -51.12
N ALA A 231 79.49 -30.94 -50.18
CA ALA A 231 80.95 -31.02 -50.17
C ALA A 231 81.45 -32.47 -49.96
N TYR A 232 80.80 -33.23 -49.08
CA TYR A 232 81.09 -34.65 -48.87
C TYR A 232 80.87 -35.46 -50.16
N LEU A 233 79.73 -35.24 -50.83
CA LEU A 233 79.42 -35.90 -52.10
C LEU A 233 80.42 -35.51 -53.19
N TYR A 234 80.81 -34.23 -53.29
CA TYR A 234 81.83 -33.78 -54.23
C TYR A 234 83.17 -34.46 -53.97
N LYS A 235 83.64 -34.50 -52.71
CA LYS A 235 84.89 -35.16 -52.33
C LYS A 235 84.86 -36.67 -52.62
N LEU A 236 83.72 -37.32 -52.37
CA LEU A 236 83.53 -38.74 -52.69
C LEU A 236 83.55 -39.00 -54.19
N HIS A 237 82.93 -38.13 -54.99
CA HIS A 237 82.88 -38.25 -56.44
C HIS A 237 84.26 -37.98 -57.07
N LEU A 238 84.97 -36.94 -56.64
CA LEU A 238 86.35 -36.65 -57.08
C LEU A 238 87.32 -37.77 -56.68
N GLY A 239 87.19 -38.30 -55.46
CA GLY A 239 87.99 -39.42 -54.99
C GLY A 239 87.79 -40.66 -55.84
N ARG A 240 86.54 -40.99 -56.21
CA ARG A 240 86.23 -42.10 -57.11
C ARG A 240 86.76 -41.87 -58.53
N LEU A 241 86.65 -40.64 -59.06
CA LEU A 241 87.17 -40.31 -60.39
C LEU A 241 88.69 -40.45 -60.45
N SER A 242 89.41 -39.94 -59.43
CA SER A 242 90.85 -40.07 -59.30
C SER A 242 91.30 -41.54 -59.16
N TYR A 243 90.57 -42.34 -58.37
CA TYR A 243 90.84 -43.78 -58.21
C TYR A 243 90.64 -44.55 -59.52
N CYS A 244 89.61 -44.20 -60.31
CA CYS A 244 89.36 -44.79 -61.61
C CYS A 244 90.46 -44.43 -62.63
N PHE A 245 90.92 -43.17 -62.62
CA PHE A 245 92.00 -42.68 -63.49
C PHE A 245 93.36 -43.32 -63.16
N LEU A 246 93.72 -43.43 -61.87
CA LEU A 246 94.94 -44.12 -61.42
C LEU A 246 94.94 -45.61 -61.79
N LYS A 247 93.80 -46.29 -61.68
CA LYS A 247 93.66 -47.70 -62.06
C LYS A 247 93.80 -47.91 -63.58
N GLN A 248 93.29 -46.99 -64.40
CA GLN A 248 93.53 -47.01 -65.86
C GLN A 248 95.01 -46.77 -66.20
N LEU A 249 95.67 -45.81 -65.53
CA LEU A 249 97.10 -45.54 -65.71
C LEU A 249 98.01 -46.70 -65.29
N SER A 250 97.66 -47.45 -64.23
CA SER A 250 98.43 -48.64 -63.85
C SER A 250 98.25 -49.80 -64.84
N SER A 251 97.09 -49.92 -65.49
CA SER A 251 96.85 -50.93 -66.53
C SER A 251 97.53 -50.61 -67.87
N ILE A 252 97.90 -49.36 -68.13
CA ILE A 252 98.60 -48.93 -69.36
C ILE A 252 100.14 -49.04 -69.22
N LYS A 253 100.66 -49.23 -68.00
CA LYS A 253 102.10 -49.33 -67.69
C LYS A 253 102.69 -50.75 -67.74
N ILE A 254 102.00 -51.68 -68.41
CA ILE A 254 102.48 -53.03 -68.74
C ILE A 254 102.56 -53.12 -70.26
#